data_AF-A0A7C9DHW6-F1
#
_entry.id   AF-A0A7C9DHW6-F1
#
_cell.length_a   1.000
_cell.length_b   1.000
_cell.length_c   1.000
_cell.angle_alpha   90.00
_cell.angle_beta   90.00
_cell.angle_gamma   90.00
#
_symmetry.space_group_name_H-M   'P 1'
#
loop_
_entity.id
_entity.type
_entity.pdbx_description
1 polymer ?
#
loop_
_entity_poly.entity_id
_entity_poly.type
_entity_poly.pdbx_seq_one_letter_code
_entity_poly.pdbx_strand_id
1 'polypeptide(L)'
;VFHTFMGIWQSLTEKPFQLDPDIPTNVPSSEGCFTPEFLDFIYKQMEFMDFQSGRLFNTSRVIEARYLELLERLPMYGNMKTFAIGPLNPVEIRRTSEKQRHECLEWLDKQEVDSVIYVSFGSTTAMTDEQIKELAEGLEQSGEKFIWVLRKADKGDAFMGDEEGRPQLPEGYEER
;
A
#
# COMPACT_ATOMS: atom_id res chain seq x y z
N VAL A 1 1.60 -4.98 9.84
CA VAL A 1 1.29 -5.03 11.30
C VAL A 1 1.71 -3.74 12.00
N PHE A 2 2.91 -3.23 11.68
CA PHE A 2 3.42 -1.95 12.14
C PHE A 2 2.39 -0.82 12.12
N HIS A 3 1.83 -0.52 10.93
CA HIS A 3 0.88 0.56 10.76
C HIS A 3 -0.37 0.40 11.65
N THR A 4 -0.90 -0.82 11.75
CA THR A 4 -2.04 -1.12 12.65
C THR A 4 -1.69 -0.85 14.12
N PHE A 5 -0.51 -1.31 14.57
CA PHE A 5 -0.05 -1.03 15.93
C PHE A 5 0.10 0.47 16.17
N MET A 6 0.81 1.18 15.28
CA MET A 6 1.09 2.61 15.46
C MET A 6 -0.19 3.45 15.43
N GLY A 7 -1.12 3.15 14.53
CA GLY A 7 -2.42 3.85 14.46
C GLY A 7 -3.23 3.68 15.75
N ILE A 8 -3.36 2.45 16.24
CA ILE A 8 -4.04 2.18 17.53
C ILE A 8 -3.27 2.85 18.66
N TRP A 9 -1.95 2.66 18.71
CA TRP A 9 -1.11 3.23 19.75
C TRP A 9 -1.28 4.73 19.84
N GLN A 10 -1.25 5.45 18.72
CA GLN A 10 -1.42 6.90 18.66
C GLN A 10 -2.83 7.33 19.07
N SER A 11 -3.88 6.57 18.74
CA SER A 11 -5.26 6.89 19.08
C SER A 11 -5.62 6.68 20.55
N LEU A 12 -4.86 5.87 21.30
CA LEU A 12 -5.10 5.65 22.74
C LEU A 12 -4.81 6.92 23.55
N THR A 13 -5.80 7.37 24.34
CA THR A 13 -5.63 8.46 25.30
C THR A 13 -4.66 8.10 26.42
N GLU A 14 -4.77 6.88 26.95
CA GLU A 14 -3.88 6.34 27.97
C GLU A 14 -3.01 5.23 27.38
N LYS A 15 -1.69 5.31 27.57
CA LYS A 15 -0.76 4.29 27.09
C LYS A 15 -0.68 3.15 28.12
N PRO A 16 -1.08 1.91 27.78
CA PRO A 16 -1.16 0.81 28.76
C PRO A 16 0.22 0.29 29.21
N PHE A 17 1.29 0.67 28.51
CA PHE A 17 2.66 0.30 28.83
C PHE A 17 3.65 1.31 28.26
N GLN A 18 4.94 1.13 28.54
CA GLN A 18 6.00 1.88 27.88
C GLN A 18 6.53 1.12 26.66
N LEU A 19 6.84 1.88 25.61
CA LEU A 19 7.54 1.37 24.43
C LEU A 19 9.04 1.48 24.63
N ASP A 20 9.80 0.61 23.99
CA ASP A 20 11.24 0.74 23.97
C ASP A 20 11.65 2.04 23.23
N PRO A 21 12.79 2.64 23.58
CA PRO A 21 13.21 3.95 23.05
C PRO A 21 13.42 4.01 21.53
N ASP A 22 13.67 2.86 20.89
CA ASP A 22 13.92 2.74 19.46
C ASP A 22 12.64 2.52 18.63
N ILE A 23 11.47 2.44 19.26
CA ILE A 23 10.19 2.50 18.53
C ILE A 23 10.01 3.92 17.95
N PRO A 24 9.78 4.06 16.64
CA PRO A 24 9.57 5.37 16.02
C PRO A 24 8.40 6.13 16.64
N THR A 25 8.65 7.36 17.10
CA THR A 25 7.62 8.25 17.67
C THR A 25 7.00 9.18 16.63
N ASN A 26 7.76 9.52 15.59
CA ASN A 26 7.37 10.50 14.57
C ASN A 26 6.86 9.80 13.30
N VAL A 27 5.90 8.89 13.47
CA VAL A 27 5.26 8.21 12.33
C VAL A 27 4.27 9.17 11.67
N PRO A 28 4.27 9.28 10.32
CA PRO A 28 3.31 10.11 9.61
C PRO A 28 1.87 9.82 10.02
N SER A 29 1.07 10.89 10.09
CA SER A 29 -0.37 10.78 10.36
C SER A 29 -1.07 10.00 9.25
N SER A 30 -2.12 9.26 9.60
CA SER A 30 -3.05 8.67 8.64
C SER A 30 -4.14 9.64 8.18
N GLU A 31 -4.07 10.90 8.61
CA GLU A 31 -4.99 11.96 8.18
C GLU A 31 -4.92 12.13 6.66
N GLY A 32 -6.08 12.13 6.00
CA GLY A 32 -6.18 12.19 4.54
C GLY A 32 -5.85 10.88 3.81
N CYS A 33 -5.43 9.81 4.49
CA CYS A 33 -5.17 8.50 3.85
C CYS A 33 -6.45 7.73 3.51
N PHE A 34 -7.56 8.05 4.17
CA PHE A 34 -8.84 7.34 4.03
C PHE A 34 -9.99 8.34 3.95
N THR A 35 -11.02 8.03 3.16
CA THR A 35 -12.25 8.82 3.14
C THR A 35 -13.03 8.62 4.45
N PRO A 36 -13.86 9.59 4.86
CA PRO A 36 -14.73 9.43 6.04
C PRO A 36 -15.60 8.17 5.97
N GLU A 37 -16.11 7.82 4.79
CA GLU A 37 -16.95 6.64 4.57
C GLU A 37 -16.17 5.34 4.77
N PHE A 38 -14.91 5.29 4.31
CA PHE A 38 -14.06 4.13 4.52
C PHE A 38 -13.68 3.95 5.99
N LEU A 39 -13.44 5.06 6.71
CA LEU A 39 -13.20 5.02 8.15
C LEU A 39 -14.44 4.54 8.91
N ASP A 40 -15.63 5.06 8.59
CA ASP A 40 -16.90 4.60 9.16
C ASP A 40 -17.12 3.09 8.93
N PHE A 41 -16.81 2.60 7.73
CA PHE A 41 -16.83 1.17 7.42
C PHE A 41 -15.87 0.36 8.32
N ILE A 42 -14.64 0.83 8.51
CA ILE A 42 -13.66 0.18 9.41
C ILE A 42 -14.20 0.15 10.84
N TYR A 43 -14.72 1.27 11.36
CA TYR A 43 -15.24 1.35 12.73
C TYR A 43 -16.40 0.38 12.94
N LYS A 44 -17.35 0.33 11.99
CA LYS A 44 -18.45 -0.65 12.01
C LYS A 44 -17.95 -2.09 11.99
N GLN A 45 -16.92 -2.40 11.21
CA GLN A 45 -16.31 -3.74 11.27
C GLN A 45 -15.70 -4.04 12.64
N MET A 46 -15.08 -3.05 13.28
CA MET A 46 -14.47 -3.24 14.60
C MET A 46 -15.48 -3.66 15.67
N GLU A 47 -16.72 -3.16 15.61
CA GLU A 47 -17.80 -3.52 16.53
C GLU A 47 -18.15 -5.03 16.50
N PHE A 48 -17.86 -5.72 15.40
CA PHE A 48 -18.13 -7.15 15.25
C PHE A 48 -16.92 -8.05 15.54
N MET A 49 -15.79 -7.48 15.96
CA MET A 49 -14.55 -8.24 16.15
C MET A 49 -14.48 -9.02 17.48
N ASP A 50 -15.48 -8.90 18.36
CA ASP A 50 -15.52 -9.58 19.66
C ASP A 50 -15.73 -11.12 19.57
N PHE A 51 -16.05 -11.64 18.39
CA PHE A 51 -16.31 -13.08 18.18
C PHE A 51 -15.11 -13.85 17.58
N GLN A 52 -13.95 -13.20 17.39
CA GLN A 52 -12.80 -13.83 16.74
C GLN A 52 -11.94 -14.66 17.71
N SER A 53 -11.44 -15.81 17.25
CA SER A 53 -10.48 -16.64 18.02
C SER A 53 -9.01 -16.23 17.83
N GLY A 54 -8.75 -15.35 16.87
CA GLY A 54 -7.41 -14.85 16.55
C GLY A 54 -7.40 -14.08 15.22
N ARG A 55 -6.27 -13.44 14.92
CA ARG A 55 -6.06 -12.65 13.69
C ARG A 55 -4.94 -13.20 12.86
N LEU A 56 -5.19 -13.34 11.56
CA LEU A 56 -4.19 -13.70 10.57
C LEU A 56 -3.64 -12.42 9.95
N PHE A 57 -2.31 -12.30 9.94
CA PHE A 57 -1.61 -11.21 9.28
C PHE A 57 -0.77 -11.77 8.14
N ASN A 58 -0.94 -11.19 6.95
CA ASN A 58 -0.07 -11.46 5.81
C ASN A 58 1.29 -10.77 6.00
N THR A 59 2.07 -11.29 6.93
CA THR A 59 3.42 -10.87 7.28
C THR A 59 4.20 -12.06 7.82
N SER A 60 5.49 -11.91 8.08
CA SER A 60 6.30 -12.91 8.76
C SER A 60 6.88 -12.36 10.07
N ARG A 61 7.21 -13.26 11.00
CA ARG A 61 7.92 -12.87 12.23
C ARG A 61 9.31 -12.28 11.96
N VAL A 62 9.98 -12.68 10.88
CA VAL A 62 11.27 -12.11 10.47
C VAL A 62 11.16 -10.62 10.17
N ILE A 63 10.00 -10.17 9.67
CA ILE A 63 9.78 -8.75 9.28
C ILE A 63 9.13 -7.96 10.42
N GLU A 64 8.09 -8.49 11.07
CA GLU A 64 7.24 -7.72 11.98
C GLU A 64 6.97 -8.37 13.36
N ALA A 65 7.79 -9.33 13.82
CA ALA A 65 7.59 -9.99 15.13
C ALA A 65 7.35 -9.01 16.28
N ARG A 66 8.18 -7.96 16.35
CA ARG A 66 8.10 -6.94 17.39
C ARG A 66 6.73 -6.29 17.48
N TYR A 67 6.15 -5.92 16.33
CA TYR A 67 4.85 -5.24 16.30
C TYR A 67 3.68 -6.21 16.54
N LEU A 68 3.85 -7.50 16.20
CA LEU A 68 2.89 -8.54 16.58
C LEU A 68 2.82 -8.68 18.11
N GLU A 69 3.99 -8.77 18.76
CA GLU A 69 4.09 -8.87 20.23
C GLU A 69 3.54 -7.63 20.93
N LEU A 70 3.78 -6.44 20.37
CA LEU A 70 3.22 -5.19 20.89
C LEU A 70 1.69 -5.13 20.72
N LEU A 71 1.13 -5.62 19.61
CA LEU A 71 -0.32 -5.74 19.46
C LEU A 71 -0.94 -6.69 20.48
N GLU A 72 -0.32 -7.85 20.72
CA GLU A 72 -0.78 -8.84 21.70
C GLU A 72 -0.80 -8.29 23.14
N ARG A 73 0.02 -7.30 23.44
CA ARG A 73 0.04 -6.61 24.75
C ARG A 73 -1.09 -5.59 24.91
N LEU A 74 -1.77 -5.18 23.83
CA LEU A 74 -2.83 -4.19 23.92
C LEU A 74 -4.09 -4.78 24.57
N PRO A 75 -4.75 -4.05 25.51
CA PRO A 75 -5.95 -4.56 26.18
C PRO A 75 -7.06 -5.01 25.23
N MET A 76 -7.25 -4.29 24.11
CA MET A 76 -8.27 -4.62 23.11
C MET A 76 -7.98 -5.91 22.33
N TYR A 77 -6.75 -6.41 22.35
CA TYR A 77 -6.41 -7.71 21.78
C TYR A 77 -6.57 -8.84 22.80
N GLY A 78 -6.60 -8.53 24.10
CA GLY A 78 -6.83 -9.48 25.18
C GLY A 78 -5.97 -10.74 25.05
N ASN A 79 -6.61 -11.91 25.05
CA ASN A 79 -5.96 -13.21 24.85
C ASN A 79 -6.04 -13.72 23.40
N MET A 80 -6.34 -12.86 22.43
CA MET A 80 -6.44 -13.27 21.04
C MET A 80 -5.05 -13.62 20.48
N LYS A 81 -4.98 -14.74 19.75
CA LYS A 81 -3.75 -15.16 19.09
C LYS A 81 -3.54 -14.36 17.82
N THR A 82 -2.31 -13.86 17.60
CA THR A 82 -1.92 -13.31 16.30
C THR A 82 -1.06 -14.31 15.53
N PHE A 83 -1.32 -14.46 14.24
CA PHE A 83 -0.60 -15.41 13.39
C PHE A 83 -0.01 -14.69 12.18
N ALA A 84 1.31 -14.72 12.08
CA ALA A 84 2.04 -14.29 10.90
C ALA A 84 2.11 -15.45 9.91
N ILE A 85 1.37 -15.35 8.81
CA ILE A 85 1.23 -16.43 7.82
C ILE A 85 1.77 -16.05 6.42
N GLY A 86 2.41 -14.90 6.32
CA GLY A 86 2.95 -14.37 5.08
C GLY A 86 4.47 -14.48 4.94
N PRO A 87 5.02 -14.00 3.81
CA PRO A 87 4.29 -13.42 2.68
C PRO A 87 3.48 -14.49 1.94
N LEU A 88 2.18 -14.24 1.78
CA LEU A 88 1.31 -15.08 0.97
C LEU A 88 1.64 -14.82 -0.49
N ASN A 89 2.25 -15.80 -1.15
CA ASN A 89 2.55 -15.70 -2.57
C ASN A 89 1.25 -15.63 -3.37
N PRO A 90 1.13 -14.73 -4.36
CA PRO A 90 0.01 -14.74 -5.28
C PRO A 90 -0.11 -16.13 -5.90
N VAL A 91 -1.28 -16.75 -5.74
CA VAL A 91 -1.55 -18.02 -6.40
C VAL A 91 -1.84 -17.70 -7.86
N GLU A 92 -1.05 -18.25 -8.77
CA GLU A 92 -1.41 -18.28 -10.19
C GLU A 92 -2.67 -19.14 -10.35
N ILE A 93 -3.84 -18.50 -10.29
CA ILE A 93 -5.06 -19.11 -10.79
C ILE A 93 -4.87 -19.16 -12.31
N ARG A 94 -4.37 -20.29 -12.81
CA ARG A 94 -4.21 -20.58 -14.24
C ARG A 94 -5.52 -20.27 -14.95
N ARG A 95 -5.63 -19.07 -15.49
CA ARG A 95 -6.67 -18.74 -16.46
C ARG A 95 -6.26 -19.49 -17.72
N THR A 96 -7.08 -20.43 -18.15
CA THR A 96 -6.90 -21.30 -19.32
C THR A 96 -6.95 -20.54 -20.66
N SER A 97 -6.57 -19.27 -20.67
CA SER A 97 -6.28 -18.57 -21.91
C SER A 97 -4.77 -18.34 -21.97
N GLU A 98 -4.17 -18.77 -23.06
CA GLU A 98 -2.85 -18.34 -23.51
C GLU A 98 -2.88 -16.82 -23.68
N LYS A 99 -2.83 -16.08 -22.58
CA LYS A 99 -2.65 -14.63 -22.65
C LYS A 99 -1.24 -14.42 -23.17
N GLN A 100 -1.16 -13.97 -24.42
CA GLN A 100 0.07 -13.49 -25.00
C GLN A 100 0.76 -12.57 -23.99
N ARG A 101 2.05 -12.83 -23.77
CA ARG A 101 2.86 -12.08 -22.81
C ARG A 101 2.84 -10.60 -23.20
N HIS A 102 2.70 -9.72 -22.22
CA HIS A 102 2.64 -8.27 -22.49
C HIS A 102 3.98 -7.79 -23.04
N GLU A 103 3.95 -6.90 -24.03
CA GLU A 103 5.15 -6.38 -24.72
C GLU A 103 6.15 -5.71 -23.76
N CYS A 104 5.68 -5.10 -22.67
CA CYS A 104 6.55 -4.52 -21.64
C CYS A 104 7.47 -5.56 -20.99
N LEU A 105 7.03 -6.82 -20.88
CA LEU A 105 7.84 -7.90 -20.33
C LEU A 105 8.88 -8.39 -21.34
N GLU A 106 8.61 -8.27 -22.65
CA GLU A 106 9.59 -8.54 -23.70
C GLU A 106 10.64 -7.42 -23.79
N TRP A 107 10.24 -6.18 -23.53
CA TRP A 107 11.17 -5.05 -23.38
C TRP A 107 12.04 -5.22 -22.12
N LEU A 108 11.46 -5.67 -21.01
CA LEU A 108 12.17 -5.90 -19.74
C LEU A 108 13.26 -6.97 -19.87
N ASP A 109 12.98 -8.06 -20.61
CA ASP A 109 13.97 -9.14 -20.85
C ASP A 109 15.25 -8.68 -21.55
N LYS A 110 15.22 -7.53 -22.23
CA LYS A 110 16.36 -6.97 -22.95
C LYS A 110 17.21 -6.04 -22.09
N GLN A 111 16.80 -5.75 -20.86
CA GLN A 111 17.51 -4.86 -19.96
C GLN A 111 18.54 -5.61 -19.11
N GLU A 112 19.46 -4.86 -18.50
CA GLU A 112 20.42 -5.45 -17.57
C GLU A 112 19.73 -5.85 -16.26
N VAL A 113 20.31 -6.80 -15.55
CA VAL A 113 19.78 -7.24 -14.24
C VAL A 113 19.81 -6.06 -13.27
N ASP A 114 18.72 -5.89 -12.52
CA ASP A 114 18.53 -4.82 -11.52
C ASP A 114 18.65 -3.39 -12.08
N SER A 115 18.41 -3.18 -13.38
CA SER A 115 18.58 -1.89 -14.06
C SER A 115 17.27 -1.15 -14.40
N VAL A 116 16.11 -1.63 -13.92
CA VAL A 116 14.79 -1.06 -14.27
C VAL A 116 13.97 -0.81 -13.02
N ILE A 117 13.44 0.40 -12.90
CA ILE A 117 12.55 0.80 -11.81
C ILE A 117 11.10 0.42 -12.17
N TYR A 118 10.42 -0.31 -11.28
CA TYR A 118 8.96 -0.49 -11.38
C TYR A 118 8.24 0.54 -10.51
N VAL A 119 7.38 1.35 -11.12
CA VAL A 119 6.63 2.41 -10.46
C VAL A 119 5.15 2.06 -10.48
N SER A 120 4.55 1.88 -9.29
CA SER A 120 3.12 1.67 -9.13
C SER A 120 2.66 2.12 -7.75
N PHE A 121 1.55 2.87 -7.72
CA PHE A 121 0.91 3.33 -6.48
C PHE A 121 -0.28 2.43 -6.07
N GLY A 122 -0.29 1.18 -6.57
CA GLY A 122 -1.35 0.23 -6.26
C GLY A 122 -2.68 0.57 -6.96
N SER A 123 -3.76 -0.05 -6.49
CA SER A 123 -5.07 0.06 -7.14
C SER A 123 -5.94 1.20 -6.60
N THR A 124 -5.60 1.79 -5.47
CA THR A 124 -6.49 2.68 -4.70
C THR A 124 -5.97 4.10 -4.56
N THR A 125 -4.69 4.36 -4.83
CA THR A 125 -4.14 5.70 -4.74
C THR A 125 -4.44 6.49 -6.00
N ALA A 126 -4.88 7.72 -5.84
CA ALA A 126 -4.99 8.72 -6.89
C ALA A 126 -4.05 9.89 -6.59
N MET A 127 -3.63 10.59 -7.64
CA MET A 127 -2.69 11.70 -7.64
C MET A 127 -3.32 12.89 -8.39
N THR A 128 -2.92 14.10 -8.04
CA THR A 128 -3.29 15.27 -8.85
C THR A 128 -2.49 15.30 -10.16
N ASP A 129 -2.97 16.03 -11.17
CA ASP A 129 -2.24 16.19 -12.42
C ASP A 129 -0.85 16.81 -12.19
N GLU A 130 -0.71 17.72 -11.22
CA GLU A 130 0.58 18.29 -10.82
C GLU A 130 1.52 17.22 -10.24
N GLN A 131 1.03 16.33 -9.38
CA GLN A 131 1.85 15.25 -8.81
C GLN A 131 2.32 14.26 -9.88
N ILE A 132 1.44 13.94 -10.85
CA ILE A 132 1.77 13.08 -11.99
C ILE A 132 2.85 13.74 -12.85
N LYS A 133 2.73 15.04 -13.11
CA LYS A 133 3.71 15.81 -13.88
C LYS A 133 5.08 15.83 -13.19
N GLU A 134 5.13 16.15 -11.89
CA GLU A 134 6.39 16.16 -11.12
C GLU A 134 7.05 14.77 -11.09
N LEU A 135 6.25 13.70 -10.95
CA LEU A 135 6.75 12.34 -11.02
C LEU A 135 7.32 12.02 -12.40
N ALA A 136 6.61 12.40 -13.47
CA ALA A 136 7.07 12.19 -14.84
C ALA A 136 8.41 12.90 -15.09
N GLU A 137 8.52 14.18 -14.70
CA GLU A 137 9.74 14.98 -14.82
C GLU A 137 10.89 14.40 -13.97
N GLY A 138 10.61 13.93 -12.76
CA GLY A 138 11.60 13.29 -11.89
C GLY A 138 12.12 11.96 -12.45
N LEU A 139 11.24 11.13 -13.01
CA LEU A 139 11.61 9.88 -13.68
C LEU A 139 12.47 10.15 -14.91
N GLU A 140 12.13 11.15 -15.71
CA GLU A 140 12.94 11.55 -16.86
C GLU A 140 14.33 12.03 -16.43
N GLN A 141 14.40 12.94 -15.46
CA GLN A 141 15.66 13.50 -14.98
C GLN A 141 16.56 12.47 -14.29
N SER A 142 16.00 11.36 -13.80
CA SER A 142 16.78 10.28 -13.21
C SER A 142 17.72 9.61 -14.21
N GLY A 143 17.38 9.62 -15.52
CA GLY A 143 18.10 8.88 -16.55
C GLY A 143 17.99 7.35 -16.43
N GLU A 144 17.21 6.86 -15.48
CA GLU A 144 16.99 5.43 -15.25
C GLU A 144 15.88 4.88 -16.16
N LYS A 145 16.00 3.61 -16.52
CA LYS A 145 14.93 2.91 -17.23
C LYS A 145 13.81 2.57 -16.25
N PHE A 146 12.56 2.76 -16.65
CA PHE A 146 11.43 2.46 -15.77
C PHE A 146 10.24 1.84 -16.51
N ILE A 147 9.40 1.13 -15.74
CA ILE A 147 8.05 0.72 -16.11
C ILE A 147 7.11 1.39 -15.12
N TRP A 148 6.29 2.32 -15.60
CA TRP A 148 5.32 3.02 -14.77
C TRP A 148 3.89 2.61 -15.12
N VAL A 149 3.17 2.08 -14.12
CA VAL A 149 1.75 1.79 -14.23
C VAL A 149 0.96 3.07 -13.98
N LEU A 150 0.50 3.69 -15.06
CA LEU A 150 -0.30 4.91 -15.04
C LEU A 150 -1.74 4.61 -15.49
N ARG A 151 -2.70 4.88 -14.61
CA ARG A 151 -4.12 4.51 -14.75
C ARG A 151 -4.98 5.76 -14.89
N LYS A 152 -6.13 5.62 -15.56
CA LYS A 152 -7.14 6.69 -15.59
C LYS A 152 -7.60 7.09 -14.19
N ALA A 153 -7.77 6.10 -13.31
CA ALA A 153 -8.14 6.29 -11.91
C ALA A 153 -7.02 6.90 -11.04
N ASP A 154 -5.84 7.13 -11.61
CA ASP A 154 -4.77 7.85 -10.90
C ASP A 154 -4.97 9.37 -10.98
N LYS A 155 -5.91 9.90 -11.78
CA LYS A 155 -6.31 11.32 -11.75
C LYS A 155 -7.25 11.56 -10.56
N GLY A 156 -7.07 12.70 -9.87
CA GLY A 156 -7.80 13.09 -8.66
C GLY A 156 -9.31 12.78 -8.71
N ASP A 157 -9.78 12.14 -7.62
CA ASP A 157 -11.11 11.56 -7.40
C ASP A 157 -11.53 10.41 -8.32
N ALA A 158 -11.11 9.20 -7.97
CA ALA A 158 -11.65 7.94 -8.50
C ALA A 158 -13.19 7.74 -8.32
N PHE A 159 -13.86 8.70 -7.66
CA PHE A 159 -15.29 8.68 -7.33
C PHE A 159 -16.08 9.87 -7.91
N MET A 160 -15.42 10.87 -8.53
CA MET A 160 -16.09 11.93 -9.29
C MET A 160 -16.15 11.47 -10.75
N GLY A 161 -17.36 11.26 -11.26
CA GLY A 161 -17.60 10.57 -12.52
C GLY A 161 -16.86 11.12 -13.74
N ASP A 162 -16.56 10.20 -14.67
CA ASP A 162 -16.29 10.37 -16.11
C ASP A 162 -15.64 11.69 -16.59
N GLU A 163 -14.65 12.24 -15.90
CA GLU A 163 -13.68 13.09 -16.57
C GLU A 163 -12.73 12.21 -17.39
N GLU A 164 -13.15 11.96 -18.62
CA GLU A 164 -12.48 11.18 -19.66
C GLU A 164 -11.15 11.83 -20.08
N GLY A 165 -10.11 11.67 -19.26
CA GLY A 165 -8.75 12.10 -19.59
C GLY A 165 -7.73 11.05 -19.19
N ARG A 166 -6.77 10.75 -20.07
CA ARG A 166 -5.51 10.15 -19.61
C ARG A 166 -4.81 11.18 -18.70
N PRO A 167 -4.07 10.74 -17.68
CA PRO A 167 -3.17 11.59 -16.92
C PRO A 167 -2.34 12.51 -17.84
N GLN A 168 -2.24 13.80 -17.50
CA GLN A 168 -1.48 14.75 -18.32
C GLN A 168 0.02 14.55 -18.09
N LEU A 169 0.70 14.03 -19.12
CA LEU A 169 2.16 13.92 -19.15
C LEU A 169 2.77 15.16 -19.84
N PRO A 170 4.06 15.47 -19.57
CA PRO A 170 4.79 16.47 -20.33
C PRO A 170 4.69 16.21 -21.85
N GLU A 171 4.69 17.28 -22.65
CA GLU A 171 4.63 17.15 -24.10
C GLU A 171 5.80 16.30 -24.62
N GLY A 172 5.51 15.36 -25.52
CA GLY A 172 6.52 14.47 -26.09
C GLY A 172 7.04 13.38 -25.15
N TYR A 173 6.40 13.14 -24.00
CA TYR A 173 6.91 12.20 -22.99
C TYR A 173 6.89 10.73 -23.45
N GLU A 174 5.89 10.32 -24.24
CA GLU A 174 5.79 8.93 -24.71
C GLU A 174 6.74 8.65 -25.89
N GLU A 175 7.17 9.69 -26.62
CA GLU A 175 8.04 9.57 -27.80
C GLU A 175 9.55 9.66 -27.49
N ARG A 176 9.94 10.03 -26.28
CA ARG A 176 11.33 10.18 -25.83
C ARG A 176 11.88 8.91 -25.21
#